data_AF-A0A7J9FLD3-F1
#
_entry.id   AF-A0A7J9FLD3-F1
#
_cell.length_a   1.000
_cell.length_b   1.000
_cell.length_c   1.000
_cell.angle_alpha   90.00
_cell.angle_beta   90.00
_cell.angle_gamma   90.00
#
_symmetry.space_group_name_H-M   'P 1'
#
loop_
_entity.id
_entity.type
_entity.pdbx_description
1 polymer ?
#
loop_
_entity_poly.entity_id
_entity_poly.type
_entity_poly.pdbx_seq_one_letter_code
_entity_poly.pdbx_strand_id
1 'polypeptide(L)'
;MRGTLMLSWVLIICLSLVAVQSQYYSETLPYRPRPVKVTNLHFFMHEFTGITAVQVAQVNITSSDNNSSVPFASLVAVNDPLRT
;
A
#
# COMPACT_ATOMS: atom_id res chain seq x y z
N MET A 1 -0.43 48.59 -33.81
CA MET A 1 -0.69 48.07 -32.44
C MET A 1 -1.97 47.22 -32.34
N ARG A 2 -3.11 47.58 -32.97
CA ARG A 2 -4.35 46.78 -32.92
C ARG A 2 -4.28 45.41 -33.63
N GLY A 3 -3.62 45.33 -34.79
CA GLY A 3 -3.50 44.08 -35.55
C GLY A 3 -2.64 43.01 -34.86
N THR A 4 -1.53 43.42 -34.24
CA THR A 4 -0.65 42.53 -33.46
C THR A 4 -1.39 41.93 -32.27
N LEU A 5 -2.23 42.74 -31.61
CA LEU A 5 -3.02 42.32 -30.45
C LEU A 5 -4.08 41.27 -30.84
N MET A 6 -4.76 41.48 -31.97
CA MET A 6 -5.71 40.51 -32.53
C MET A 6 -5.05 39.20 -32.91
N LEU A 7 -3.86 39.25 -33.52
CA LEU A 7 -3.13 38.05 -33.93
C LEU A 7 -2.66 37.25 -32.71
N SER A 8 -2.21 37.92 -31.65
CA SER A 8 -1.88 37.27 -30.38
C SER A 8 -3.09 36.58 -29.75
N TRP A 9 -4.26 37.21 -29.76
CA TRP A 9 -5.50 36.59 -29.25
C TRP A 9 -5.91 35.35 -30.03
N VAL A 10 -5.81 35.39 -31.37
CA VAL A 10 -6.09 34.22 -32.22
C VAL A 10 -5.10 33.09 -31.92
N LEU A 11 -3.82 33.40 -31.73
CA LEU A 11 -2.79 32.40 -31.44
C LEU A 11 -3.04 31.71 -30.09
N ILE A 12 -3.43 32.47 -29.07
CA ILE A 12 -3.76 31.94 -27.73
C ILE A 12 -4.97 31.01 -27.81
N ILE A 13 -6.00 31.36 -28.57
CA ILE A 13 -7.19 30.52 -28.77
C ILE A 13 -6.82 29.24 -29.55
N CYS A 14 -5.98 29.34 -30.58
CA CYS A 14 -5.51 28.16 -31.31
C CYS A 14 -4.70 27.21 -30.41
N LEU A 15 -3.83 27.74 -29.55
CA LEU A 15 -3.05 26.93 -28.61
C LEU A 15 -3.90 26.28 -27.51
N SER A 16 -4.99 26.93 -27.07
CA SER A 16 -5.90 26.36 -26.05
C SER A 16 -6.88 25.34 -26.62
N LEU A 17 -7.22 25.43 -27.90
CA LEU A 17 -8.06 24.43 -28.61
C LEU A 17 -7.28 23.18 -29.01
N VAL A 18 -5.95 23.23 -29.05
CA VAL A 18 -5.11 22.03 -29.06
C VAL A 18 -5.11 21.46 -27.64
N ALA A 19 -6.27 20.96 -27.22
CA ALA A 19 -6.32 19.96 -26.16
C ALA A 19 -5.32 18.88 -26.57
N VAL A 20 -4.30 18.68 -25.73
CA VAL A 20 -3.23 17.69 -25.87
C VAL A 20 -3.77 16.44 -26.57
N GLN A 21 -3.55 16.34 -27.89
CA GLN A 21 -3.84 15.14 -28.69
C GLN A 21 -2.77 14.06 -28.46
N SER A 22 -1.97 14.21 -27.41
CA SER A 22 -1.21 13.08 -26.89
C SER A 22 -2.24 12.15 -26.25
N GLN A 23 -2.60 11.08 -26.97
CA GLN A 23 -3.04 9.87 -26.28
C GLN A 23 -1.90 9.49 -25.34
N TYR A 24 -2.07 9.76 -24.05
CA TYR A 24 -1.17 9.23 -23.04
C TYR A 24 -1.22 7.71 -23.18
N TYR A 25 -0.16 7.11 -23.70
CA TYR A 25 -0.10 5.66 -23.85
C TYR A 25 -0.23 5.06 -22.45
N SER A 26 -1.38 4.46 -22.19
CA SER A 26 -1.71 3.83 -20.94
C SER A 26 -2.38 2.51 -21.29
N GLU A 27 -1.70 1.41 -21.01
CA GLU A 27 -2.24 0.06 -21.19
C GLU A 27 -3.38 -0.25 -20.22
N THR A 28 -3.62 0.62 -19.24
CA THR A 28 -4.65 0.40 -18.23
C THR A 28 -6.02 0.71 -18.81
N LEU A 29 -6.82 -0.33 -19.00
CA LEU A 29 -8.24 -0.22 -19.29
C LEU A 29 -8.95 0.60 -18.19
N PRO A 30 -10.03 1.33 -18.54
CA PRO A 30 -10.84 2.03 -17.55
C PRO A 30 -11.22 1.09 -16.40
N TYR A 31 -10.94 1.53 -15.16
CA TYR A 31 -11.24 0.75 -13.97
C TYR A 31 -12.74 0.41 -13.92
N ARG A 32 -13.05 -0.89 -13.98
CA ARG A 32 -14.40 -1.40 -13.71
C ARG A 32 -14.44 -1.86 -12.26
N PRO A 33 -15.13 -1.14 -11.36
CA PRO A 33 -15.21 -1.55 -9.96
C PRO A 33 -15.83 -2.93 -9.85
N ARG A 34 -15.15 -3.83 -9.13
CA ARG A 34 -15.74 -5.10 -8.74
C ARG A 34 -16.82 -4.85 -7.68
N PRO A 35 -17.90 -5.64 -7.65
CA PRO A 35 -18.84 -5.59 -6.54
C PRO A 35 -18.13 -5.78 -5.21
N VAL A 36 -18.51 -4.99 -4.21
CA VAL A 36 -18.01 -5.16 -2.84
C VAL A 36 -18.43 -6.54 -2.34
N LYS A 37 -17.47 -7.36 -1.90
CA LYS A 37 -17.71 -8.66 -1.29
C LYS A 37 -17.28 -8.61 0.16
N VAL A 38 -18.19 -8.96 1.07
CA VAL A 38 -17.89 -9.14 2.50
C VAL A 38 -17.88 -10.64 2.78
N THR A 39 -16.80 -11.14 3.39
CA THR A 39 -16.65 -12.57 3.75
C THR A 39 -16.40 -12.65 5.24
N ASN A 40 -17.18 -13.46 5.95
CA ASN A 40 -16.94 -13.76 7.35
C ASN A 40 -16.09 -15.04 7.44
N LEU A 41 -14.85 -14.92 7.91
CA LEU A 41 -13.93 -16.04 8.08
C LEU A 41 -13.85 -16.40 9.56
N HIS A 42 -13.95 -17.69 9.88
CA HIS A 42 -13.79 -18.22 11.24
C HIS A 42 -12.80 -19.38 11.22
N PHE A 43 -11.71 -19.25 11.97
CA PHE A 43 -10.68 -20.26 12.14
C PHE A 43 -9.90 -19.99 13.43
N PHE A 44 -9.20 -21.00 13.91
CA PHE A 44 -8.27 -20.98 15.03
C PHE A 44 -6.83 -20.98 14.51
N MET A 45 -6.00 -20.12 15.07
CA MET A 45 -4.55 -20.09 14.84
C MET A 45 -3.85 -20.86 15.96
N HIS A 46 -2.99 -21.81 15.60
CA HIS A 46 -2.33 -22.68 16.57
C HIS A 46 -0.84 -22.37 16.67
N GLU A 47 -0.45 -21.61 17.70
CA GLU A 47 0.96 -21.33 18.00
C GLU A 47 1.59 -22.46 18.82
N PHE A 48 2.79 -22.88 18.42
CA PHE A 48 3.65 -23.75 19.20
C PHE A 48 5.07 -23.15 19.29
N THR A 49 5.36 -22.49 20.41
CA THR A 49 6.64 -21.83 20.67
C THR A 49 7.81 -22.81 20.52
N GLY A 50 8.85 -22.39 19.80
CA GLY A 50 10.02 -23.20 19.47
C GLY A 50 9.87 -24.13 18.26
N ILE A 51 8.64 -24.32 17.73
CA ILE A 51 8.39 -25.14 16.52
C ILE A 51 7.78 -24.31 15.40
N THR A 52 6.60 -23.74 15.63
CA THR A 52 5.90 -22.90 14.64
C THR A 52 6.12 -21.42 14.88
N ALA A 53 6.54 -21.02 16.09
CA ALA A 53 6.94 -19.65 16.41
C ALA A 53 8.33 -19.64 17.05
N VAL A 54 9.29 -18.93 16.47
CA VAL A 54 10.68 -18.87 16.95
C VAL A 54 11.13 -17.42 17.09
N GLN A 55 11.71 -17.07 18.24
CA GLN A 55 12.31 -15.76 18.47
C GLN A 55 13.59 -15.61 17.65
N VAL A 56 13.63 -14.61 16.78
CA VAL A 56 14.75 -14.35 15.86
C VAL A 56 15.65 -13.21 16.34
N ALA A 57 15.12 -12.30 17.17
CA ALA A 57 15.89 -11.21 17.75
C ALA A 57 15.24 -10.68 19.04
N GLN A 58 16.05 -10.03 19.87
CA GLN A 58 15.62 -9.29 21.06
C GLN A 58 16.53 -8.09 21.26
N VAL A 59 15.97 -6.99 21.78
CA VAL A 59 16.80 -5.91 22.31
C VAL A 59 17.48 -6.35 23.61
N ASN A 60 18.74 -5.96 23.79
CA ASN A 60 19.51 -6.27 24.97
C ASN A 60 19.15 -5.32 26.12
N ILE A 61 18.17 -5.73 26.95
CA ILE A 61 17.75 -4.97 28.13
C ILE A 61 18.45 -5.55 29.36
N THR A 62 19.21 -4.69 30.05
CA THR A 62 20.00 -5.06 31.24
C THR A 62 19.25 -4.87 32.56
N SER A 63 18.02 -4.33 32.55
CA SER A 63 17.25 -4.18 33.79
C SER A 63 16.72 -5.52 34.29
N SER A 64 16.63 -5.65 35.62
CA SER A 64 16.08 -6.82 36.31
C SER A 64 14.60 -7.09 36.03
N ASP A 65 13.93 -6.19 35.30
CA ASP A 65 12.51 -6.26 34.97
C ASP A 65 12.24 -7.09 33.69
N ASN A 66 13.28 -7.70 33.13
CA ASN A 66 13.22 -8.50 31.90
C ASN A 66 12.73 -9.95 32.13
N ASN A 67 11.91 -10.20 33.14
CA ASN A 67 11.38 -11.54 33.47
C ASN A 67 10.13 -11.94 32.66
N SER A 68 9.85 -11.25 31.55
CA SER A 68 8.73 -11.57 30.66
C SER A 68 9.06 -12.78 29.76
N SER A 69 8.08 -13.64 29.50
CA SER A 69 8.20 -14.70 28.50
C SER A 69 8.35 -14.16 27.08
N VAL A 70 7.86 -12.94 26.83
CA VAL A 70 8.07 -12.19 25.59
C VAL A 70 8.54 -10.78 25.97
N PRO A 71 9.86 -10.56 26.09
CA PRO A 71 10.43 -9.27 26.40
C PRO A 71 10.04 -8.16 25.42
N PHE A 72 10.17 -6.91 25.84
CA PHE A 72 9.97 -5.76 24.97
C PHE A 72 10.84 -5.88 23.71
N ALA A 73 10.27 -5.54 22.55
CA ALA A 73 10.92 -5.63 21.24
C ALA A 73 11.53 -7.01 20.93
N SER A 74 10.87 -8.08 21.37
CA SER A 74 11.12 -9.43 20.86
C SER A 74 10.55 -9.58 19.45
N LEU A 75 11.38 -10.05 18.52
CA LEU A 75 10.97 -10.36 17.15
C LEU A 75 10.78 -11.87 17.04
N VAL A 76 9.59 -12.30 16.64
CA VAL A 76 9.21 -13.70 16.50
C VAL A 76 8.81 -13.97 15.04
N ALA A 77 9.43 -14.98 14.44
CA ALA A 77 8.99 -15.52 13.15
C ALA A 77 7.95 -16.61 13.41
N VAL A 78 6.81 -16.55 12.70
CA VAL A 78 5.65 -17.42 12.92
C VAL A 78 5.27 -18.14 11.63
N ASN A 79 4.96 -19.42 11.76
CA ASN A 79 4.48 -20.32 10.71
C ASN A 79 3.39 -21.24 11.28
N ASP A 80 2.35 -20.62 11.83
CA ASP A 80 1.28 -21.33 12.55
C ASP A 80 0.20 -21.86 11.61
N PRO A 81 -0.27 -23.10 11.80
CA PRO A 81 -1.40 -23.61 11.04
C PRO A 81 -2.71 -22.95 11.49
N LEU A 82 -3.56 -22.66 10.50
CA LEU A 82 -4.96 -22.29 10.71
C LEU A 82 -5.85 -23.54 10.58
N ARG A 83 -6.74 -23.75 11.55
CA ARG A 83 -7.70 -24.87 11.56
C ARG A 83 -9.10 -24.36 11.87
N THR A 84 -10.12 -25.03 11.37
CA THR A 84 -11.54 -24.72 11.63
C THR A 84 -12.08 -25.53 12.79
#